data_AF-A0A7J9GUW8-F1
#
_entry.id   AF-A0A7J9GUW8-F1
#
_cell.length_a   1.000
_cell.length_b   1.000
_cell.length_c   1.000
_cell.angle_alpha   90.00
_cell.angle_beta   90.00
_cell.angle_gamma   90.00
#
_symmetry.space_group_name_H-M   'P 1'
#
loop_
_entity.id
_entity.type
_entity.pdbx_description
1 polymer ?
#
loop_
_entity_poly.entity_id
_entity_poly.type
_entity_poly.pdbx_seq_one_letter_code
_entity_poly.pdbx_strand_id
1 'polypeptide(L)'
;MGSGFTVARDVEQDENGVWIFGYNRHFGECLVFYVELWSILDGLNLIERRGHDNVIIQSDSLEAIRAIQDSPNWLFGINEDLQILDFLTREIQEILEANRTK
;
A
#
# COMPACT_ATOMS: atom_id res chain seq x y z
N MET A 1 0.21 -11.88 -20.10
CA MET A 1 0.65 -11.46 -18.75
C MET A 1 2.09 -11.95 -18.60
N GLY A 2 3.06 -11.05 -18.58
CA GLY A 2 4.47 -11.44 -18.43
C GLY A 2 4.75 -11.74 -16.96
N SER A 3 5.24 -12.94 -16.67
CA SER A 3 5.85 -13.21 -15.36
C SER A 3 7.22 -12.51 -15.36
N GLY A 4 7.37 -11.60 -14.42
CA GLY A 4 8.61 -10.88 -14.16
C GLY A 4 8.75 -10.70 -12.67
N PHE A 5 9.99 -10.69 -12.18
CA PHE A 5 10.26 -10.37 -10.78
C PHE A 5 9.85 -8.93 -10.51
N THR A 6 9.01 -8.73 -9.50
CA THR A 6 8.54 -7.40 -9.11
C THR A 6 9.28 -6.92 -7.87
N VAL A 7 9.77 -5.69 -7.95
CA VAL A 7 10.41 -4.96 -6.85
C VAL A 7 9.64 -3.67 -6.68
N ALA A 8 9.31 -3.32 -5.45
CA ALA A 8 8.83 -1.99 -5.13
C ALA A 8 9.92 -1.17 -4.45
N ARG A 9 9.90 0.13 -4.70
CA ARG A 9 10.79 1.11 -4.08
C ARG A 9 9.96 2.31 -3.66
N ASP A 10 10.09 2.67 -2.40
CA ASP A 10 9.35 3.76 -1.80
C ASP A 10 10.25 4.69 -1.00
N VAL A 11 9.69 5.84 -0.69
CA VAL A 11 10.35 6.94 -0.01
C VAL A 11 9.42 7.51 1.03
N GLU A 12 9.93 7.67 2.26
CA GLU A 12 9.29 8.48 3.30
C GLU A 12 9.87 9.89 3.26
N GLN A 13 8.99 10.89 3.30
CA GLN A 13 9.34 12.30 3.33
C GLN A 13 8.72 12.97 4.55
N ASP A 14 9.38 14.02 5.06
CA ASP A 14 8.78 14.86 6.08
C ASP A 14 7.69 15.78 5.48
N GLU A 15 7.04 16.56 6.34
CA GLU A 15 6.00 17.52 5.95
C GLU A 15 6.46 18.61 4.95
N ASN A 16 7.78 18.81 4.81
CA ASN A 16 8.38 19.76 3.86
C ASN A 16 8.81 19.08 2.55
N GLY A 17 8.53 17.78 2.39
CA GLY A 17 8.97 16.98 1.24
C GLY A 17 10.45 16.62 1.28
N VAL A 18 11.12 16.76 2.42
CA VAL A 18 12.52 16.35 2.59
C VAL A 18 12.57 14.84 2.74
N TRP A 19 13.39 14.18 1.93
CA TRP A 19 13.59 12.75 1.99
C TRP A 19 14.19 12.34 3.35
N ILE A 20 13.47 11.51 4.11
CA ILE A 20 13.94 10.94 5.38
C ILE A 20 14.72 9.64 5.12
N PHE A 21 14.10 8.68 4.42
CA PHE A 21 14.75 7.43 3.99
C PHE A 21 13.93 6.71 2.91
N GLY A 22 14.55 5.79 2.20
CA GLY A 22 13.88 4.94 1.19
C GLY A 22 13.96 3.48 1.58
N TYR A 23 13.01 2.69 1.11
CA TYR A 23 12.99 1.24 1.29
C TYR A 23 12.66 0.54 -0.02
N ASN A 24 13.05 -0.72 -0.12
CA ASN A 24 12.74 -1.56 -1.26
C ASN A 24 12.42 -2.96 -0.80
N ARG A 25 11.43 -3.60 -1.43
CA ARG A 25 11.07 -4.98 -1.17
C ARG A 25 10.94 -5.77 -2.46
N HIS A 26 11.48 -6.98 -2.44
CA HIS A 26 11.37 -7.94 -3.52
C HIS A 26 10.18 -8.87 -3.26
N PHE A 27 9.24 -8.90 -4.20
CA PHE A 27 7.97 -9.63 -4.06
C PHE A 27 7.91 -10.95 -4.83
N GLY A 28 8.94 -11.25 -5.64
CA GLY A 28 8.92 -12.44 -6.50
C GLY A 28 8.00 -12.23 -7.70
N GLU A 29 7.31 -13.30 -8.12
CA GLU A 29 6.29 -13.20 -9.18
C GLU A 29 4.95 -12.78 -8.59
N CYS A 30 4.52 -11.56 -8.90
CA CYS A 30 3.23 -11.04 -8.45
C CYS A 30 2.70 -9.98 -9.42
N LEU A 31 1.38 -9.77 -9.45
CA LEU A 31 0.80 -8.66 -10.22
C LEU A 31 1.28 -7.33 -9.63
N VAL A 32 1.64 -6.40 -10.51
CA VAL A 32 2.09 -5.04 -10.14
C VAL A 32 1.10 -4.39 -9.17
N PHE A 33 -0.21 -4.60 -9.38
CA PHE A 33 -1.25 -4.11 -8.47
C PHE A 33 -1.10 -4.57 -7.01
N TYR A 34 -0.79 -5.85 -6.78
CA TYR A 34 -0.58 -6.36 -5.41
C TYR A 34 0.72 -5.82 -4.80
N VAL A 35 1.74 -5.62 -5.64
CA VAL A 35 3.03 -5.08 -5.22
C VAL A 35 2.88 -3.65 -4.70
N GLU A 36 2.08 -2.82 -5.36
CA GLU A 36 1.74 -1.48 -4.90
C GLU A 36 1.04 -1.49 -3.53
N LEU A 37 0.02 -2.34 -3.36
CA LEU A 37 -0.71 -2.45 -2.09
C LEU A 37 0.20 -2.93 -0.94
N TRP A 38 1.05 -3.93 -1.20
CA TRP A 38 2.03 -4.37 -0.21
C TRP A 38 3.03 -3.27 0.15
N SER A 39 3.48 -2.49 -0.84
CA SER A 39 4.40 -1.39 -0.60
C SER A 39 3.82 -0.31 0.28
N ILE A 40 2.56 0.04 0.06
CA ILE A 40 1.81 0.99 0.89
C ILE A 40 1.72 0.45 2.33
N LEU A 41 1.37 -0.82 2.49
CA LEU A 41 1.30 -1.45 3.82
C LEU A 41 2.67 -1.47 4.54
N ASP A 42 3.75 -1.77 3.82
CA ASP A 42 5.11 -1.75 4.38
C ASP A 42 5.51 -0.34 4.83
N GLY A 43 5.17 0.68 4.04
CA GLY A 43 5.39 2.09 4.38
C GLY A 43 4.62 2.51 5.61
N LEU A 44 3.32 2.20 5.67
CA LEU A 44 2.47 2.50 6.82
C LEU A 44 2.99 1.85 8.12
N ASN A 45 3.35 0.57 8.07
CA ASN A 45 3.94 -0.13 9.21
C ASN A 45 5.25 0.52 9.69
N LEU A 46 6.06 1.01 8.76
CA LEU A 46 7.33 1.63 9.09
C LEU A 46 7.15 3.01 9.73
N ILE A 47 6.19 3.78 9.21
CA ILE A 47 5.80 5.08 9.75
C ILE A 47 5.22 4.92 11.17
N GLU A 48 4.32 3.94 11.37
CA GLU A 48 3.71 3.66 12.67
C GLU A 48 4.77 3.26 13.72
N ARG A 49 5.72 2.38 13.34
CA ARG A 49 6.84 1.99 14.21
C ARG A 49 7.75 3.16 14.62
N ARG A 50 7.73 4.25 13.85
CA ARG A 50 8.48 5.48 14.15
C ARG A 50 7.68 6.50 14.94
N GLY A 51 6.40 6.26 15.16
CA GLY A 51 5.52 7.12 15.96
C GLY A 51 5.08 8.39 15.22
N HIS A 52 4.97 8.33 13.89
CA HIS A 52 4.34 9.41 13.13
C HIS A 52 2.87 9.07 12.86
N ASP A 53 2.00 10.05 13.09
CA ASP A 53 0.55 9.82 13.14
C ASP A 53 -0.20 10.46 11.96
N ASN A 54 0.45 11.32 11.18
CA ASN A 54 -0.13 12.00 10.03
C ASN A 54 0.56 11.55 8.74
N VAL A 55 -0.16 10.81 7.90
CA VAL A 55 0.39 10.17 6.71
C VAL A 55 -0.37 10.57 5.47
N ILE A 56 0.37 10.95 4.43
CA ILE A 56 -0.14 11.13 3.08
C ILE A 56 0.42 9.99 2.23
N ILE A 57 -0.46 9.15 1.69
CA ILE A 57 -0.08 8.12 0.73
C ILE A 57 -0.11 8.73 -0.67
N GLN A 58 0.99 8.61 -1.40
CA GLN A 58 1.09 8.97 -2.80
C GLN A 58 1.56 7.75 -3.59
N SER A 59 0.75 7.31 -4.56
CA SER A 59 1.10 6.24 -5.50
C SER A 59 0.70 6.68 -6.90
N ASP A 60 1.44 6.21 -7.91
CA ASP A 60 1.11 6.42 -9.33
C ASP A 60 0.10 5.37 -9.84
N SER A 61 -0.21 4.34 -9.05
CA SER A 61 -1.27 3.37 -9.34
C SER A 61 -2.62 3.88 -8.86
N LEU A 62 -3.41 4.41 -9.79
CA LEU A 62 -4.79 4.79 -9.54
C LEU A 62 -5.64 3.60 -9.07
N GLU A 63 -5.35 2.40 -9.57
CA GLU A 63 -6.01 1.16 -9.16
C GLU A 63 -5.78 0.87 -7.68
N ALA A 64 -4.54 0.98 -7.18
CA ALA A 64 -4.21 0.76 -5.77
C ALA A 64 -4.91 1.77 -4.87
N ILE A 65 -4.91 3.06 -5.25
CA ILE A 65 -5.62 4.11 -4.52
C ILE A 65 -7.12 3.83 -4.44
N ARG A 66 -7.75 3.42 -5.55
CA ARG A 66 -9.17 3.05 -5.58
C ARG A 66 -9.47 1.79 -4.75
N ALA A 67 -8.58 0.79 -4.78
CA ALA A 67 -8.73 -0.41 -3.95
C ALA A 67 -8.81 -0.06 -2.46
N ILE A 68 -7.96 0.87 -2.03
CA ILE A 68 -7.95 1.36 -0.66
C ILE A 68 -9.22 2.18 -0.40
N GLN A 69 -9.53 3.18 -1.23
CA GLN A 69 -10.60 4.15 -0.96
C GLN A 69 -12.02 3.58 -1.05
N ASP A 70 -12.31 2.79 -2.09
CA ASP A 70 -13.70 2.49 -2.47
C ASP A 70 -14.23 1.18 -1.88
N SER A 71 -13.41 0.45 -1.10
CA SER A 71 -13.65 -0.94 -0.68
C SER A 71 -13.81 -1.87 -1.91
N PRO A 72 -13.52 -3.18 -1.84
CA PRO A 72 -13.35 -3.99 -3.05
C PRO A 72 -14.63 -4.35 -3.82
N ASN A 73 -15.69 -3.54 -3.75
CA ASN A 73 -16.93 -3.74 -4.50
C ASN A 73 -16.75 -3.65 -6.02
N TRP A 74 -15.64 -3.11 -6.52
CA TRP A 74 -15.31 -3.09 -7.95
C TRP A 74 -14.61 -4.39 -8.43
N LEU A 75 -14.28 -5.30 -7.52
CA LEU A 75 -13.50 -6.52 -7.80
C LEU A 75 -14.35 -7.79 -7.90
N PHE A 76 -15.68 -7.69 -7.74
CA PHE A 76 -16.63 -8.81 -7.89
C PHE A 76 -16.60 -9.52 -9.28
N GLY A 77 -15.77 -9.06 -10.22
CA GLY A 77 -15.57 -9.67 -11.54
C GLY A 77 -14.30 -10.51 -11.69
N ILE A 78 -13.42 -10.62 -10.69
CA ILE A 78 -12.17 -11.40 -10.77
C ILE A 78 -12.09 -12.46 -9.66
N ASN A 79 -11.93 -13.73 -10.09
CA ASN A 79 -11.91 -14.96 -9.28
C ASN A 79 -10.87 -14.99 -8.14
N GLU A 80 -11.11 -15.88 -7.15
CA GLU A 80 -10.27 -16.51 -6.09
C GLU A 80 -9.17 -15.72 -5.34
N ASP A 81 -8.52 -14.72 -5.94
CA ASP A 81 -7.47 -13.89 -5.30
C ASP A 81 -8.02 -12.77 -4.39
N LEU A 82 -9.35 -12.71 -4.21
CA LEU A 82 -10.03 -11.72 -3.37
C LEU A 82 -9.56 -11.74 -1.91
N GLN A 83 -9.05 -12.87 -1.40
CA GLN A 83 -8.61 -12.97 0.00
C GLN A 83 -7.38 -12.13 0.31
N ILE A 84 -6.39 -12.11 -0.60
CA ILE A 84 -5.18 -11.30 -0.41
C ILE A 84 -5.54 -9.82 -0.51
N LEU A 85 -6.41 -9.49 -1.47
CA LEU A 85 -6.86 -8.13 -1.69
C LEU A 85 -7.69 -7.58 -0.52
N ASP A 86 -8.65 -8.37 -0.03
CA ASP A 86 -9.45 -8.05 1.16
C ASP A 86 -8.54 -7.87 2.39
N PHE A 87 -7.60 -8.79 2.59
CA PHE A 87 -6.63 -8.68 3.68
C PHE A 87 -5.82 -7.37 3.58
N LEU A 88 -5.19 -7.10 2.43
CA LEU A 88 -4.35 -5.91 2.27
C LEU A 88 -5.13 -4.61 2.43
N THR A 89 -6.29 -4.52 1.78
CA THR A 89 -7.11 -3.31 1.85
C THR A 89 -7.66 -3.07 3.26
N ARG A 90 -8.06 -4.12 3.98
CA ARG A 90 -8.50 -4.02 5.37
C ARG A 90 -7.39 -3.56 6.30
N GLU A 91 -6.22 -4.20 6.25
CA GLU A 91 -5.08 -3.83 7.11
C GLU A 91 -4.64 -2.37 6.86
N ILE A 92 -4.58 -1.95 5.59
CA ILE A 92 -4.27 -0.56 5.25
C ILE A 92 -5.32 0.39 5.82
N GLN A 93 -6.61 0.07 5.70
CA GLN A 93 -7.68 0.92 6.23
C GLN A 93 -7.65 1.00 7.75
N GLU A 94 -7.41 -0.10 8.45
CA GLU A 94 -7.32 -0.11 9.92
C GLU A 94 -6.21 0.83 10.42
N ILE A 95 -5.03 0.81 9.78
CA ILE A 95 -3.93 1.74 10.12
C ILE A 95 -4.31 3.19 9.82
N LEU A 96 -4.96 3.44 8.68
CA LEU A 96 -5.39 4.80 8.31
C LEU A 96 -6.46 5.35 9.24
N GLU A 97 -7.41 4.51 9.69
CA GLU A 97 -8.46 4.88 10.65
C GLU A 97 -7.88 5.14 12.05
N ALA A 98 -6.94 4.32 12.51
CA ALA A 98 -6.23 4.53 13.77
C ALA A 98 -5.48 5.88 13.80
N ASN A 99 -4.94 6.31 12.66
CA ASN A 99 -4.26 7.60 12.53
C ASN A 99 -5.23 8.80 12.47
N ARG A 100 -6.48 8.62 12.05
CA ARG A 100 -7.50 9.70 12.05
C ARG A 100 -8.07 10.03 13.43
N THR A 101 -7.92 9.11 14.41
CA THR A 101 -8.59 9.20 15.71
C THR A 101 -7.67 9.65 16.86
N LYS A 102 -6.38 9.88 16.57
CA LYS A 102 -5.39 10.47 17.48
C LYS A 102 -5.38 11.99 17.36
#